data_AF-A0A960UVI0-F1
#
_entry.id   AF-A0A960UVI0-F1
#
_cell.length_a   1.000
_cell.length_b   1.000
_cell.length_c   1.000
_cell.angle_alpha   90.00
_cell.angle_beta   90.00
_cell.angle_gamma   90.00
#
_symmetry.space_group_name_H-M   'P 1'
#
loop_
_entity.id
_entity.type
_entity.pdbx_description
1 polymer ?
#
loop_
_entity_poly.entity_id
_entity_poly.type
_entity_poly.pdbx_seq_one_letter_code
_entity_poly.pdbx_strand_id
1 'polypeptide(L)'
;MQLSRYLPGFPELSDKEKELSNTREELLQRLQEARERLESVELLSESSLRDGRLLAEYLEKDLLHLEERLSSLPATEKSADPKGWLARIAGPFKSENPDRLEHLQKFQKEEGHRSENLARALREASGRLDYLEQQWKLREPQYLTSADRYKKKAGRIVWITLAVLFLALFGTYRAYRSQPEQKFYRKHLQPLKSVLDPTTFKKLEGLAQASREDFLRAEDLLKIRVGLDSFQNAKGRYPGSTGTKFNTNGERGPDWIPEIRTVVPVALPVDRRNSEKAEDQYLYISNGGEYKLLAQNPHDCGAVQKWMPELVDPVRGCEAIGYWTEGARDF
;
A
#
# COMPACT_ATOMS: atom_id res chain seq x y z
N MET A 1 0.27 30.23 6.90
CA MET A 1 1.75 30.34 7.07
C MET A 1 2.21 31.06 8.35
N GLN A 2 1.35 31.74 9.13
CA GLN A 2 1.79 32.53 10.29
C GLN A 2 2.24 31.71 11.52
N LEU A 3 1.82 30.46 11.64
CA LEU A 3 2.14 29.61 12.81
C LEU A 3 3.65 29.39 13.02
N SER A 4 4.45 29.43 11.94
CA SER A 4 5.91 29.24 12.03
C SER A 4 6.63 30.32 12.85
N ARG A 5 6.04 31.53 12.99
CA ARG A 5 6.61 32.62 13.79
C ARG A 5 6.55 32.37 15.30
N TYR A 6 5.67 31.46 15.74
CA TYR A 6 5.55 31.08 17.16
C TYR A 6 6.44 29.90 17.54
N LEU A 7 7.24 29.36 16.61
CA LEU A 7 8.18 28.29 16.91
C LEU A 7 9.33 28.83 17.79
N PRO A 8 9.74 28.11 18.84
CA PRO A 8 10.83 28.55 19.70
C PRO A 8 12.13 28.69 18.91
N GLY A 9 12.78 29.84 19.04
CA GLY A 9 14.02 30.16 18.33
C GLY A 9 13.85 30.54 16.86
N PHE A 10 12.64 30.91 16.43
CA PHE A 10 12.45 31.52 15.11
C PHE A 10 13.22 32.86 15.04
N PRO A 11 14.12 33.05 14.06
CA PRO A 11 14.95 34.26 14.02
C PRO A 11 14.11 35.48 13.64
N GLU A 12 14.39 36.61 14.29
CA GLU A 12 13.91 37.92 13.82
C GLU A 12 14.71 38.31 12.58
N LEU A 13 14.00 38.73 11.52
CA LEU A 13 14.63 39.14 10.27
C LEU A 13 15.26 40.52 10.43
N SER A 14 16.54 40.64 10.07
CA SER A 14 17.16 41.95 9.89
C SER A 14 16.48 42.71 8.74
N ASP A 15 16.59 44.05 8.72
CA ASP A 15 15.94 44.86 7.67
C ASP A 15 16.45 44.49 6.26
N LYS A 16 17.75 44.17 6.14
CA LYS A 16 18.33 43.64 4.90
C LYS A 16 17.70 42.31 4.48
N GLU A 17 17.43 41.41 5.42
CA GLU A 17 16.76 40.13 5.10
C GLU A 17 15.28 40.32 4.76
N LYS A 18 14.59 41.31 5.36
CA LYS A 18 13.23 41.66 4.95
C LYS A 18 13.20 42.15 3.50
N GLU A 19 14.15 43.00 3.11
CA GLU A 19 14.29 43.47 1.73
C GLU A 19 14.56 42.31 0.75
N LEU A 20 15.46 41.39 1.10
CA LEU A 20 15.70 40.17 0.32
C LEU A 20 14.45 39.29 0.21
N SER A 21 13.71 39.14 1.31
CA SER A 21 12.44 38.38 1.32
C SER A 21 11.40 39.03 0.41
N ASN A 22 11.22 40.35 0.50
CA ASN A 22 10.28 41.09 -0.33
C ASN A 22 10.65 40.99 -1.81
N THR A 23 11.94 41.12 -2.14
CA THR A 23 12.44 40.99 -3.52
C THR A 23 12.18 39.57 -4.05
N ARG A 24 12.40 38.55 -3.22
CA ARG A 24 12.13 37.15 -3.55
C ARG A 24 10.65 36.90 -3.80
N GLU A 25 9.78 37.39 -2.92
CA GLU A 25 8.33 37.26 -3.06
C GLU A 25 7.82 38.01 -4.30
N GLU A 26 8.31 39.22 -4.55
CA GLU A 26 8.00 40.01 -5.76
C GLU A 26 8.35 39.23 -7.04
N LEU A 27 9.57 38.67 -7.12
CA LEU A 27 10.03 37.93 -8.30
C LEU A 27 9.24 36.64 -8.51
N LEU A 28 8.96 35.89 -7.44
CA LEU A 28 8.14 34.69 -7.51
C LEU A 28 6.72 35.01 -7.98
N GLN A 29 6.13 36.07 -7.46
CA GLN A 29 4.81 36.52 -7.87
C GLN A 29 4.79 36.91 -9.35
N ARG A 30 5.75 37.70 -9.83
CA ARG A 30 5.82 38.09 -11.24
C ARG A 30 6.05 36.91 -12.19
N LEU A 31 6.89 35.94 -11.80
CA LEU A 31 7.07 34.70 -12.58
C LEU A 31 5.77 33.89 -12.66
N GLN A 32 5.04 33.78 -11.55
CA GLN A 32 3.76 33.11 -11.51
C GLN A 32 2.71 33.84 -12.37
N GLU A 33 2.60 35.16 -12.25
CA GLU A 33 1.69 35.97 -13.07
C GLU A 33 2.01 35.83 -14.57
N ALA A 34 3.29 35.82 -14.95
CA ALA A 34 3.70 35.58 -16.34
C ALA A 34 3.32 34.18 -16.83
N ARG A 35 3.41 33.16 -15.97
CA ARG A 35 2.99 31.78 -16.28
C ARG A 35 1.47 31.70 -16.50
N GLU A 36 0.69 32.24 -15.57
CA GLU A 36 -0.77 32.26 -15.66
C GLU A 36 -1.24 33.05 -16.90
N ARG A 37 -0.55 34.15 -17.24
CA ARG A 37 -0.82 34.91 -18.47
C ARG A 37 -0.51 34.10 -19.72
N LEU A 38 0.64 33.42 -19.79
CA LEU A 38 0.99 32.54 -20.91
C LEU A 38 -0.10 31.47 -21.12
N GLU A 39 -0.51 30.79 -20.06
CA GLU A 39 -1.59 29.79 -20.11
C GLU A 39 -2.92 30.40 -20.58
N SER A 40 -3.25 31.63 -20.12
CA SER A 40 -4.45 32.35 -20.59
C SER A 40 -4.37 32.72 -22.07
N VAL A 41 -3.19 33.07 -22.59
CA VAL A 41 -2.99 33.41 -24.01
C VAL A 41 -3.15 32.15 -24.86
N GLU A 42 -2.61 31.02 -24.41
CA GLU A 42 -2.78 29.73 -25.09
C GLU A 42 -4.26 29.37 -25.21
N LEU A 43 -5.02 29.41 -24.10
CA LEU A 43 -6.46 29.13 -24.10
C LEU A 43 -7.27 30.12 -24.97
N LEU A 44 -6.93 31.41 -24.94
CA LEU A 44 -7.64 32.42 -25.72
C LEU A 44 -7.25 32.43 -27.20
N SER A 45 -6.04 32.01 -27.54
CA SER A 45 -5.60 31.88 -28.93
C SER A 45 -6.44 30.87 -29.72
N GLU A 46 -7.00 29.87 -29.05
CA GLU A 46 -7.90 28.89 -29.63
C GLU A 46 -9.32 29.42 -29.87
N SER A 47 -9.73 30.50 -29.18
CA SER A 47 -11.09 31.03 -29.21
C SER A 47 -11.25 32.41 -29.86
N SER A 48 -10.26 33.30 -29.72
CA SER A 48 -10.27 34.68 -30.25
C SER A 48 -8.86 35.17 -30.59
N LEU A 49 -8.57 35.31 -31.89
CA LEU A 49 -7.27 35.81 -32.37
C LEU A 49 -6.96 37.25 -31.93
N ARG A 50 -7.99 38.07 -31.71
CA ARG A 50 -7.80 39.49 -31.32
C ARG A 50 -7.36 39.61 -29.87
N ASP A 51 -8.00 38.86 -28.99
CA ASP A 51 -7.72 38.91 -27.55
C ASP A 51 -6.39 38.20 -27.22
N GLY A 52 -6.09 37.11 -27.93
CA GLY A 52 -4.77 36.46 -27.84
C GLY A 52 -3.61 37.38 -28.22
N ARG A 53 -3.78 38.27 -29.21
CA ARG A 53 -2.73 39.23 -29.60
C ARG A 53 -2.45 40.27 -28.54
N LEU A 54 -3.49 40.85 -27.93
CA LEU A 54 -3.32 41.85 -26.88
C LEU A 54 -2.61 41.24 -25.66
N LEU A 55 -3.00 40.02 -25.28
CA LEU A 55 -2.37 39.32 -24.15
C LEU A 55 -0.93 38.91 -24.45
N ALA A 56 -0.62 38.51 -25.68
CA ALA A 56 0.75 38.21 -26.09
C ALA A 56 1.67 39.45 -25.95
N GLU A 57 1.17 40.65 -26.27
CA GLU A 57 1.93 41.90 -26.09
C GLU A 57 2.20 42.21 -24.60
N TYR A 58 1.21 41.98 -23.74
CA TYR A 58 1.41 42.12 -22.29
C TYR A 58 2.41 41.11 -21.76
N LEU A 59 2.32 39.85 -22.19
CA LEU A 59 3.26 38.80 -21.81
C LEU A 59 4.69 39.15 -22.23
N GLU A 60 4.90 39.64 -23.45
CA GLU A 60 6.23 40.07 -23.92
C GLU A 60 6.80 41.19 -23.03
N LYS A 61 5.99 42.20 -22.71
CA LYS A 61 6.39 43.28 -21.79
C LYS A 61 6.73 42.77 -20.39
N ASP A 62 5.96 41.82 -19.86
CA ASP A 62 6.24 41.21 -18.56
C ASP A 62 7.57 40.44 -18.57
N LEU A 63 7.84 39.67 -19.63
CA LEU A 63 9.08 38.91 -19.80
C LEU A 63 10.30 39.85 -19.89
N LEU A 64 10.18 40.97 -20.59
CA LEU A 64 11.24 41.99 -20.67
C LEU A 64 11.49 42.64 -19.31
N HIS A 65 10.43 43.05 -18.59
CA HIS A 65 10.58 43.61 -17.25
C HIS A 65 11.15 42.60 -16.25
N LEU A 66 10.77 41.33 -16.35
CA LEU A 66 11.33 40.24 -15.54
C LEU A 66 12.82 40.07 -15.78
N GLU A 67 13.25 40.10 -17.05
CA GLU A 67 14.66 40.02 -17.41
C GLU A 67 15.46 41.24 -16.95
N GLU A 68 14.94 42.45 -17.17
CA GLU A 68 15.56 43.68 -16.67
C GLU A 68 15.68 43.64 -15.14
N ARG A 69 14.62 43.21 -14.46
CA ARG A 69 14.65 43.07 -13.01
C ARG A 69 15.68 42.03 -12.58
N LEU A 70 15.72 40.86 -13.20
CA LEU A 70 16.70 39.81 -12.89
C LEU A 70 18.14 40.26 -13.18
N SER A 71 18.39 40.99 -14.27
CA SER A 71 19.72 41.51 -14.61
C SER A 71 20.15 42.65 -13.70
N SER A 72 19.22 43.45 -13.16
CA SER A 72 19.50 44.50 -12.17
C SER A 72 19.90 43.97 -10.80
N LEU A 73 19.61 42.70 -10.50
CA LEU A 73 20.00 42.09 -9.24
C LEU A 73 21.54 42.03 -9.18
N PRO A 74 22.16 42.38 -8.04
CA PRO A 74 23.61 42.46 -7.93
C PRO A 74 24.25 41.14 -8.35
N ALA A 75 25.08 41.20 -9.40
CA ALA A 75 25.86 40.07 -9.85
C ALA A 75 26.77 39.64 -8.69
N THR A 76 26.63 38.41 -8.23
CA THR A 76 27.42 37.95 -7.09
C THR A 76 28.86 37.77 -7.50
N GLU A 77 29.74 38.65 -7.01
CA GLU A 77 31.20 38.56 -7.15
C GLU A 77 31.82 37.32 -6.47
N LYS A 78 31.02 36.51 -5.75
CA LYS A 78 31.49 35.31 -5.06
C LYS A 78 30.53 34.15 -5.25
N SER A 79 30.30 33.74 -6.48
CA SER A 79 29.84 32.37 -6.74
C SER A 79 30.96 31.45 -6.26
N ALA A 80 30.75 30.79 -5.13
CA ALA A 80 31.66 29.77 -4.62
C ALA A 80 31.85 28.73 -5.73
N ASP A 81 33.10 28.62 -6.19
CA ASP A 81 33.56 27.69 -7.21
C ASP A 81 32.90 26.31 -6.99
N PRO A 82 31.98 25.85 -7.87
CA PRO A 82 31.17 24.66 -7.63
C PRO A 82 32.04 23.40 -7.79
N LYS A 83 32.92 23.14 -6.82
CA LYS A 83 33.82 21.97 -6.77
C LYS A 83 33.10 20.67 -6.36
N GLY A 84 31.83 20.51 -6.75
CA GLY A 84 31.02 19.33 -6.43
C GLY A 84 30.68 18.52 -7.68
N TRP A 85 30.74 17.19 -7.58
CA TRP A 85 30.44 16.24 -8.66
C TRP A 85 29.06 16.45 -9.33
N LEU A 86 28.11 17.08 -8.63
CA LEU A 86 26.79 17.45 -9.16
C LEU A 86 26.85 18.47 -10.31
N ALA A 87 27.89 19.33 -10.36
CA ALA A 87 28.06 20.30 -11.45
C ALA A 87 28.41 19.66 -12.80
N ARG A 88 28.86 18.39 -12.82
CA ARG A 88 29.16 17.64 -14.06
C ARG A 88 27.94 16.97 -14.68
N ILE A 89 26.84 16.81 -13.94
CA ILE A 89 25.63 16.12 -14.41
C ILE A 89 24.64 17.10 -15.03
N ALA A 90 24.67 18.36 -14.61
CA ALA A 90 23.96 19.46 -15.28
C ALA A 90 24.76 19.92 -16.51
N GLY A 91 24.79 19.10 -17.57
CA GLY A 91 25.24 19.57 -18.88
C GLY A 91 24.43 20.78 -19.33
N PRO A 92 25.01 21.72 -20.11
CA PRO A 92 24.32 22.93 -20.51
C PRO A 92 23.14 22.55 -21.41
N PHE A 93 21.93 22.60 -20.85
CA PHE A 93 20.73 22.80 -21.66
C PHE A 93 20.89 24.17 -22.30
N LYS A 94 21.51 24.19 -23.49
CA LYS A 94 21.59 25.35 -24.35
C LYS A 94 20.17 25.62 -24.82
N SER A 95 19.43 26.44 -24.07
CA SER A 95 18.24 27.07 -24.61
C SER A 95 18.67 27.82 -25.86
N GLU A 96 18.00 27.55 -26.98
CA GLU A 96 18.19 28.25 -28.25
C GLU A 96 18.09 29.76 -27.96
N ASN A 97 19.03 30.53 -28.51
CA ASN A 97 19.37 31.90 -28.09
C ASN A 97 18.11 32.77 -27.83
N PRO A 98 17.77 33.11 -26.56
CA PRO A 98 16.50 33.78 -26.21
C PRO A 98 16.39 35.24 -26.70
N ASP A 99 17.47 35.77 -27.29
CA ASP A 99 17.59 37.14 -27.78
C ASP A 99 16.83 37.40 -29.11
N ARG A 100 16.23 36.39 -29.73
CA ARG A 100 15.49 36.57 -31.00
C ARG A 100 13.99 36.77 -30.80
N LEU A 101 13.58 37.89 -30.21
CA LEU A 101 12.17 38.34 -30.19
C LEU A 101 11.70 38.92 -31.55
N GLU A 102 12.56 38.97 -32.57
CA GLU A 102 12.19 39.53 -33.89
C GLU A 102 10.95 38.86 -34.51
N HIS A 103 10.66 37.61 -34.16
CA HIS A 103 9.53 36.86 -34.70
C HIS A 103 8.18 37.31 -34.12
N LEU A 104 8.15 37.73 -32.85
CA LEU A 104 6.96 38.32 -32.21
C LEU A 104 6.61 39.68 -32.84
N GLN A 105 7.62 40.51 -33.13
CA GLN A 105 7.40 41.79 -33.81
C GLN A 105 6.98 41.63 -35.27
N LYS A 106 7.47 40.60 -35.98
CA LYS A 106 7.07 40.30 -37.36
C LYS A 106 5.62 39.80 -37.48
N PHE A 107 5.02 39.27 -36.41
CA PHE A 107 3.61 38.90 -36.35
C PHE A 107 2.66 40.06 -36.72
N GLN A 108 3.09 41.31 -36.53
CA GLN A 108 2.29 42.49 -36.79
C GLN A 108 1.99 42.74 -38.28
N LYS A 109 2.74 42.11 -39.21
CA LYS A 109 2.84 42.57 -40.61
C LYS A 109 2.25 41.64 -41.68
N GLU A 110 1.93 40.38 -41.38
CA GLU A 110 1.51 39.40 -42.41
C GLU A 110 0.18 38.70 -42.07
N GLU A 111 -0.81 38.78 -42.97
CA GLU A 111 -2.18 38.31 -42.71
C GLU A 111 -2.42 36.82 -43.01
N GLY A 112 -1.50 36.13 -43.71
CA GLY A 112 -1.73 34.78 -44.25
C GLY A 112 -1.30 33.59 -43.39
N HIS A 113 -0.31 33.74 -42.49
CA HIS A 113 0.29 32.63 -41.70
C HIS A 113 0.07 32.77 -40.18
N ARG A 114 -1.09 33.31 -39.78
CA ARG A 114 -1.33 33.82 -38.40
C ARG A 114 -1.31 32.76 -37.29
N SER A 115 -1.85 31.57 -37.49
CA SER A 115 -1.89 30.55 -36.41
C SER A 115 -0.51 29.92 -36.15
N GLU A 116 0.24 29.62 -37.21
CA GLU A 116 1.58 29.03 -37.10
C GLU A 116 2.58 30.01 -36.46
N ASN A 117 2.51 31.29 -36.82
CA ASN A 117 3.36 32.32 -36.23
C ASN A 117 3.04 32.55 -34.75
N LEU A 118 1.74 32.51 -34.35
CA LEU A 118 1.33 32.63 -32.96
C LEU A 118 1.79 31.42 -32.13
N ALA A 119 1.64 30.21 -32.67
CA ALA A 119 2.11 29.00 -32.00
C ALA A 119 3.64 28.99 -31.81
N ARG A 120 4.40 29.49 -32.79
CA ARG A 120 5.86 29.66 -32.66
C ARG A 120 6.21 30.70 -31.58
N ALA A 121 5.55 31.85 -31.62
CA ALA A 121 5.68 32.92 -30.63
C ALA A 121 5.41 32.44 -29.19
N LEU A 122 4.34 31.66 -28.97
CA LEU A 122 4.02 31.09 -27.65
C LEU A 122 5.07 30.10 -27.18
N ARG A 123 5.62 29.26 -28.07
CA ARG A 123 6.74 28.37 -27.73
C ARG A 123 8.01 29.13 -27.36
N GLU A 124 8.32 30.21 -28.08
CA GLU A 124 9.46 31.08 -27.76
C GLU A 124 9.28 31.77 -26.40
N ALA A 125 8.08 32.32 -26.12
CA ALA A 125 7.74 32.92 -24.84
C ALA A 125 7.82 31.92 -23.68
N SER A 126 7.29 30.70 -23.88
CA SER A 126 7.36 29.59 -22.93
C SER A 126 8.81 29.20 -22.64
N GLY A 127 9.64 29.02 -23.68
CA GLY A 127 11.06 28.71 -23.53
C GLY A 127 11.84 29.81 -22.81
N ARG A 128 11.50 31.08 -23.04
CA ARG A 128 12.10 32.23 -22.33
C ARG A 128 11.69 32.25 -20.86
N LEU A 129 10.41 32.02 -20.56
CA LEU A 129 9.93 31.95 -19.18
C LEU A 129 10.64 30.82 -18.42
N ASP A 130 10.79 29.64 -19.03
CA ASP A 130 11.53 28.52 -18.45
C ASP A 130 13.01 28.89 -18.21
N TYR A 131 13.64 29.62 -19.14
CA TYR A 131 15.01 30.13 -18.96
C TYR A 131 15.10 31.13 -17.78
N LEU A 132 14.16 32.07 -17.66
CA LEU A 132 14.12 33.03 -16.55
C LEU A 132 13.89 32.32 -15.20
N GLU A 133 13.02 31.31 -15.16
CA GLU A 133 12.84 30.46 -13.99
C GLU A 133 14.12 29.72 -13.59
N GLN A 134 14.87 29.19 -14.57
CA GLN A 134 16.15 28.53 -14.31
C GLN A 134 17.19 29.51 -13.78
N GLN A 135 17.32 30.69 -14.39
CA GLN A 135 18.19 31.76 -13.91
C GLN A 135 17.83 32.17 -12.49
N TRP A 136 16.53 32.29 -12.20
CA TRP A 136 16.05 32.57 -10.86
C TRP A 136 16.40 31.44 -9.87
N LYS A 137 16.16 30.17 -10.22
CA LYS A 137 16.52 29.01 -9.36
C LYS A 137 18.00 28.97 -9.02
N LEU A 138 18.88 29.41 -9.92
CA LEU A 138 20.32 29.51 -9.66
C LEU A 138 20.66 30.63 -8.67
N ARG A 139 19.90 31.73 -8.67
CA ARG A 139 20.10 32.90 -7.79
C ARG A 139 19.34 32.81 -6.47
N GLU A 140 18.22 32.09 -6.43
CA GLU A 140 17.33 31.95 -5.27
C GLU A 140 18.07 31.63 -3.95
N PRO A 141 19.09 30.75 -3.91
CA PRO A 141 19.81 30.43 -2.67
C PRO A 141 20.40 31.65 -1.96
N GLN A 142 20.68 32.73 -2.69
CA GLN A 142 21.25 33.98 -2.18
C GLN A 142 20.21 34.84 -1.46
N TYR A 143 18.94 34.68 -1.82
CA TYR A 143 17.78 35.35 -1.23
C TYR A 143 17.18 34.54 -0.07
N LEU A 144 17.79 33.40 0.30
CA LEU A 144 17.35 32.63 1.46
C LEU A 144 17.73 33.33 2.75
N THR A 145 16.70 33.80 3.45
CA THR A 145 16.81 34.42 4.77
C THR A 145 17.21 33.41 5.85
N SER A 146 17.63 33.90 7.02
CA SER A 146 17.78 33.07 8.22
C SER A 146 16.49 32.29 8.56
N ALA A 147 15.32 32.91 8.36
CA ALA A 147 14.02 32.26 8.53
C ALA A 147 13.81 31.08 7.56
N ASP A 148 14.21 31.20 6.30
CA ASP A 148 14.13 30.08 5.34
C ASP A 148 15.06 28.93 5.71
N ARG A 149 16.27 29.24 6.15
CA ARG A 149 17.24 28.23 6.62
C ARG A 149 16.71 27.53 7.88
N TYR A 150 16.10 28.27 8.80
CA TYR A 150 15.45 27.72 9.98
C TYR A 150 14.31 26.79 9.59
N LYS A 151 13.38 27.23 8.71
CA LYS A 151 12.28 26.40 8.21
C LYS A 151 12.78 25.12 7.54
N LYS A 152 13.82 25.19 6.70
CA LYS A 152 14.43 24.00 6.07
C LYS A 152 15.01 23.04 7.11
N LYS A 153 15.70 23.54 8.13
CA LYS A 153 16.23 22.71 9.24
C LYS A 153 15.11 22.10 10.07
N ALA A 154 14.12 22.89 10.47
CA ALA A 154 12.96 22.44 11.22
C ALA A 154 12.18 21.36 10.45
N GLY A 155 11.95 21.57 9.15
CA GLY A 155 11.31 20.58 8.28
C GLY A 155 12.08 19.26 8.21
N ARG A 156 13.42 19.31 8.12
CA ARG A 156 14.26 18.10 8.19
C ARG A 156 14.14 17.39 9.54
N ILE A 157 14.17 18.14 10.64
CA ILE A 157 14.00 17.57 11.99
C ILE A 157 12.63 16.89 12.10
N VAL A 158 11.55 17.57 11.69
CA VAL A 158 10.20 17.00 11.68
C VAL A 158 10.16 15.71 10.85
N TRP A 159 10.73 15.72 9.65
CA TRP A 159 10.74 14.55 8.78
C TRP A 159 11.52 13.37 9.38
N ILE A 160 12.69 13.64 9.99
CA ILE A 160 13.46 12.64 10.72
C ILE A 160 12.66 12.09 11.91
N THR A 161 12.01 12.94 12.69
CA THR A 161 11.20 12.49 13.84
C THR A 161 10.03 11.62 13.41
N LEU A 162 9.33 11.99 12.33
CA LEU A 162 8.27 11.16 11.75
C LEU A 162 8.82 9.83 11.26
N ALA A 163 9.95 9.82 10.55
CA ALA A 163 10.58 8.57 10.09
C ALA A 163 10.95 7.64 11.27
N VAL A 164 11.49 8.18 12.36
CA VAL A 164 11.80 7.42 13.58
C VAL A 164 10.53 6.87 14.22
N LEU A 165 9.45 7.66 14.32
CA LEU A 165 8.15 7.21 14.82
C LEU A 165 7.57 6.08 13.96
N PHE A 166 7.64 6.20 12.62
CA PHE A 166 7.19 5.16 11.72
C PHE A 166 8.00 3.88 11.86
N LEU A 167 9.32 3.97 12.00
CA LEU A 167 10.17 2.80 12.25
C LEU A 167 9.84 2.13 13.59
N ALA A 168 9.57 2.91 14.64
CA ALA A 168 9.13 2.39 15.93
C ALA A 168 7.78 1.67 15.82
N LEU A 169 6.79 2.28 15.17
CA LEU A 169 5.47 1.68 14.92
C LEU A 169 5.57 0.41 14.05
N PHE A 170 6.45 0.41 13.05
CA PHE A 170 6.68 -0.76 12.21
C PHE A 170 7.35 -1.90 13.00
N GLY A 171 8.31 -1.56 13.87
CA GLY A 171 8.96 -2.51 14.78
C GLY A 171 7.97 -3.15 15.74
N THR A 172 7.12 -2.37 16.41
CA THR A 172 6.10 -2.88 17.32
C THR A 172 5.04 -3.70 16.58
N TYR A 173 4.61 -3.28 15.39
CA TYR A 173 3.71 -4.05 14.55
C TYR A 173 4.30 -5.40 14.13
N ARG A 174 5.58 -5.42 13.75
CA ARG A 174 6.28 -6.67 13.41
C ARG A 174 6.38 -7.60 14.62
N ALA A 175 6.68 -7.06 15.80
CA ALA A 175 6.71 -7.83 17.05
C ALA A 175 5.33 -8.41 17.37
N TYR A 176 4.27 -7.61 17.31
CA TYR A 176 2.88 -8.05 17.47
C TYR A 176 2.51 -9.16 16.48
N ARG A 177 2.80 -8.97 15.20
CA ARG A 177 2.56 -9.97 14.15
C ARG A 177 3.39 -11.23 14.34
N SER A 178 4.51 -11.18 15.06
CA SER A 178 5.35 -12.36 15.31
C SER A 178 4.84 -13.23 16.47
N GLN A 179 3.91 -12.72 17.29
CA GLN A 179 3.34 -13.44 18.42
C GLN A 179 2.72 -14.78 17.99
N PRO A 180 2.93 -15.88 18.75
CA PRO A 180 2.41 -17.20 18.40
C PRO A 180 0.90 -17.22 18.18
N GLU A 181 0.13 -16.48 18.98
CA GLU A 181 -1.33 -16.35 18.86
C GLU A 181 -1.75 -15.75 17.52
N GLN A 182 -1.10 -14.66 17.10
CA GLN A 182 -1.38 -14.01 15.82
C GLN A 182 -0.98 -14.88 14.62
N LYS A 183 0.08 -15.68 14.76
CA LYS A 183 0.45 -16.68 13.73
C LYS A 183 -0.59 -17.79 13.66
N PHE A 184 -1.05 -18.27 14.81
CA PHE A 184 -2.06 -19.32 14.90
C PHE A 184 -3.40 -18.84 14.31
N TYR A 185 -3.88 -17.67 14.72
CA TYR A 185 -5.12 -17.07 14.21
C TYR A 185 -5.07 -16.94 12.68
N ARG A 186 -3.99 -16.37 12.12
CA ARG A 186 -3.87 -16.21 10.66
C ARG A 186 -3.75 -17.52 9.90
N LYS A 187 -3.10 -18.52 10.48
CA LYS A 187 -2.88 -19.81 9.81
C LYS A 187 -4.11 -20.70 9.84
N HIS A 188 -4.87 -20.69 10.94
CA HIS A 188 -5.93 -21.66 11.18
C HIS A 188 -7.34 -21.04 11.25
N LEU A 189 -7.52 -19.91 11.94
CA LEU A 189 -8.85 -19.29 12.08
C LEU A 189 -9.23 -18.44 10.87
N GLN A 190 -8.31 -17.62 10.36
CA GLN A 190 -8.61 -16.69 9.26
C GLN A 190 -9.16 -17.36 8.00
N PRO A 191 -8.65 -18.52 7.52
CA PRO A 191 -9.23 -19.22 6.37
C PRO A 191 -10.64 -19.75 6.62
N LEU A 192 -10.96 -20.14 7.86
CA LEU A 192 -12.28 -20.67 8.23
C LEU A 192 -13.35 -19.58 8.25
N LYS A 193 -12.96 -18.32 8.53
CA LYS A 193 -13.88 -17.18 8.60
C LYS A 193 -14.66 -16.94 7.31
N SER A 194 -14.08 -17.25 6.15
CA SER A 194 -14.75 -17.10 4.85
C SER A 194 -15.58 -18.31 4.43
N VAL A 195 -15.40 -19.46 5.07
CA VAL A 195 -16.02 -20.73 4.65
C VAL A 195 -17.17 -21.13 5.58
N LEU A 196 -17.04 -20.85 6.88
CA LEU A 196 -18.02 -21.23 7.89
C LEU A 196 -19.03 -20.12 8.14
N ASP A 197 -20.22 -20.51 8.59
CA ASP A 197 -21.20 -19.55 9.07
C ASP A 197 -20.65 -18.82 10.33
N PRO A 198 -21.10 -17.57 10.58
CA PRO A 198 -20.58 -16.78 11.70
C PRO A 198 -20.76 -17.43 13.08
N THR A 199 -21.78 -18.28 13.26
CA THR A 199 -22.07 -18.91 14.55
C THR A 199 -21.11 -20.06 14.83
N THR A 200 -20.90 -20.95 13.85
CA THR A 200 -19.90 -22.03 13.93
C THR A 200 -18.50 -21.48 14.02
N PHE A 201 -18.18 -20.41 13.28
CA PHE A 201 -16.89 -19.74 13.39
C PHE A 201 -16.64 -19.21 14.80
N LYS A 202 -17.62 -18.55 15.42
CA LYS A 202 -17.51 -18.05 16.80
C LYS A 202 -17.32 -19.18 17.82
N LYS A 203 -18.02 -20.30 17.63
CA LYS A 203 -17.83 -21.50 18.47
C LYS A 203 -16.40 -22.06 18.36
N LEU A 204 -15.89 -22.21 17.14
CA LEU A 204 -14.51 -22.65 16.90
C LEU A 204 -13.47 -21.66 17.43
N GLU A 205 -13.73 -20.35 17.34
CA GLU A 205 -12.88 -19.32 17.94
C GLU A 205 -12.85 -19.44 19.47
N GLY A 206 -14.00 -19.67 20.11
CA GLY A 206 -14.09 -19.93 21.54
C GLY A 206 -13.36 -21.21 21.95
N LEU A 207 -13.48 -22.28 21.15
CA LEU A 207 -12.72 -23.52 21.35
C LEU A 207 -11.22 -23.28 21.21
N ALA A 208 -10.78 -22.54 20.19
CA ALA A 208 -9.38 -22.20 19.97
C ALA A 208 -8.74 -21.42 21.13
N GLN A 209 -9.53 -20.56 21.79
CA GLN A 209 -9.10 -19.82 22.98
C GLN A 209 -9.04 -20.70 24.23
N ALA A 210 -9.92 -21.70 24.34
CA ALA A 210 -10.00 -22.59 25.49
C ALA A 210 -9.02 -23.78 25.42
N SER A 211 -8.96 -24.47 24.28
CA SER A 211 -8.09 -25.62 24.01
C SER A 211 -7.61 -25.60 22.57
N ARG A 212 -6.32 -25.27 22.39
CA ARG A 212 -5.71 -25.14 21.06
C ARG A 212 -5.62 -26.48 20.36
N GLU A 213 -5.31 -27.53 21.10
CA GLU A 213 -5.16 -28.90 20.63
C GLU A 213 -6.49 -29.44 20.09
N ASP A 214 -7.59 -29.24 20.82
CA ASP A 214 -8.91 -29.71 20.39
C ASP A 214 -9.48 -28.89 19.24
N PHE A 215 -9.20 -27.59 19.18
CA PHE A 215 -9.51 -26.81 18.00
C PHE A 215 -8.80 -27.35 16.75
N LEU A 216 -7.51 -27.69 16.84
CA LEU A 216 -6.78 -28.22 15.69
C LEU A 216 -7.34 -29.58 15.24
N ARG A 217 -7.76 -30.43 16.18
CA ARG A 217 -8.46 -31.68 15.85
C ARG A 217 -9.82 -31.43 15.22
N ALA A 218 -10.60 -30.48 15.73
CA ALA A 218 -11.88 -30.09 15.14
C ALA A 218 -11.70 -29.54 13.71
N GLU A 219 -10.67 -28.73 13.48
CA GLU A 219 -10.29 -28.24 12.15
C GLU A 219 -9.95 -29.40 11.20
N ASP A 220 -9.14 -30.36 11.66
CA ASP A 220 -8.74 -31.53 10.88
C ASP A 220 -9.95 -32.44 10.57
N LEU A 221 -10.82 -32.71 11.56
CA LEU A 221 -12.08 -33.45 11.40
C LEU A 221 -13.01 -32.77 10.38
N LEU A 222 -13.12 -31.45 10.42
CA LEU A 222 -13.92 -30.69 9.46
C LEU A 222 -13.38 -30.84 8.03
N LYS A 223 -12.06 -30.78 7.84
CA LYS A 223 -11.43 -31.00 6.52
C LYS A 223 -11.71 -32.41 5.98
N ILE A 224 -11.60 -33.42 6.83
CA ILE A 224 -11.90 -34.80 6.46
C ILE A 224 -13.39 -34.91 6.08
N ARG A 225 -14.30 -34.37 6.90
CA ARG A 225 -15.74 -34.33 6.60
C ARG A 225 -16.04 -33.70 5.24
N VAL A 226 -15.48 -32.52 4.96
CA VAL A 226 -15.68 -31.86 3.66
C VAL A 226 -15.20 -32.75 2.50
N GLY A 227 -14.08 -33.46 2.70
CA GLY A 227 -13.60 -34.45 1.73
C GLY A 227 -14.56 -35.63 1.54
N LEU A 228 -15.12 -36.15 2.63
CA LEU A 228 -16.08 -37.26 2.61
C LEU A 228 -17.38 -36.84 1.91
N ASP A 229 -17.90 -35.67 2.23
CA ASP A 229 -19.09 -35.09 1.61
C ASP A 229 -18.86 -34.85 0.10
N SER A 230 -17.68 -34.36 -0.27
CA SER A 230 -17.30 -34.19 -1.69
C SER A 230 -17.23 -35.54 -2.43
N PHE A 231 -16.69 -36.57 -1.79
CA PHE A 231 -16.63 -37.92 -2.36
C PHE A 231 -18.03 -38.52 -2.51
N GLN A 232 -18.89 -38.41 -1.49
CA GLN A 232 -20.30 -38.81 -1.54
C GLN A 232 -21.02 -38.14 -2.70
N ASN A 233 -20.85 -36.82 -2.88
CA ASN A 233 -21.47 -36.08 -3.97
C ASN A 233 -20.98 -36.56 -5.36
N ALA A 234 -19.72 -36.96 -5.47
CA ALA A 234 -19.14 -37.42 -6.74
C ALA A 234 -19.45 -38.89 -7.08
N LYS A 235 -19.58 -39.75 -6.07
CA LYS A 235 -19.69 -41.22 -6.23
C LYS A 235 -21.04 -41.81 -5.79
N GLY A 236 -21.87 -41.03 -5.12
CA GLY A 236 -23.15 -41.47 -4.55
C GLY A 236 -23.03 -42.39 -3.32
N ARG A 237 -21.80 -42.62 -2.83
CA ARG A 237 -21.50 -43.44 -1.65
C ARG A 237 -20.25 -42.92 -0.93
N TYR A 238 -20.17 -43.11 0.38
CA TYR A 238 -19.00 -42.78 1.17
C TYR A 238 -17.89 -43.80 0.88
N PRO A 239 -16.60 -43.41 1.02
CA PRO A 239 -15.51 -44.35 0.83
C PRO A 239 -15.63 -45.48 1.84
N GLY A 240 -15.62 -46.71 1.34
CA GLY A 240 -16.14 -47.86 2.05
C GLY A 240 -15.08 -48.45 2.95
N SER A 241 -15.41 -48.58 4.24
CA SER A 241 -14.80 -49.59 5.08
C SER A 241 -15.76 -50.77 5.02
N THR A 242 -15.33 -52.00 4.76
CA THR A 242 -16.26 -53.14 4.70
C THR A 242 -16.73 -53.54 6.11
N GLY A 243 -17.29 -52.59 6.87
CA GLY A 243 -17.56 -52.69 8.32
C GLY A 243 -16.30 -52.67 9.20
N THR A 244 -15.11 -52.61 8.59
CA THR A 244 -13.83 -52.58 9.31
C THR A 244 -13.54 -51.17 9.79
N LYS A 245 -13.04 -50.98 11.01
CA LYS A 245 -12.56 -49.65 11.43
C LYS A 245 -11.32 -49.30 10.60
N PHE A 246 -11.34 -48.18 9.89
CA PHE A 246 -10.11 -47.56 9.40
C PHE A 246 -9.49 -46.79 10.56
N ASN A 247 -8.72 -47.51 11.37
CA ASN A 247 -7.39 -47.04 11.74
C ASN A 247 -6.43 -47.92 10.95
N THR A 248 -5.32 -47.41 10.44
CA THR A 248 -4.42 -48.20 9.59
C THR A 248 -3.63 -49.26 10.38
N ASN A 249 -4.17 -49.87 11.44
CA ASN A 249 -3.41 -50.70 12.38
C ASN A 249 -2.07 -50.07 12.83
N GLY A 250 -1.91 -48.75 12.70
CA GLY A 250 -0.68 -48.03 13.06
C GLY A 250 0.17 -47.54 11.90
N GLU A 251 -0.16 -47.84 10.64
CA GLU A 251 0.59 -47.26 9.52
C GLU A 251 0.23 -45.79 9.33
N ARG A 252 1.10 -44.95 9.89
CA ARG A 252 1.03 -43.50 9.82
C ARG A 252 1.21 -43.07 8.38
N GLY A 253 0.12 -42.70 7.72
CA GLY A 253 0.17 -42.30 6.32
C GLY A 253 -0.87 -41.23 6.01
N PRO A 254 -0.62 -40.36 5.02
CA PRO A 254 -1.59 -39.37 4.56
C PRO A 254 -2.87 -39.98 3.95
N ASP A 255 -2.92 -41.31 3.81
CA ASP A 255 -3.82 -42.05 2.91
C ASP A 255 -4.62 -43.10 3.64
N TRP A 256 -4.86 -42.87 4.93
CA TRP A 256 -5.59 -43.80 5.78
C TRP A 256 -7.07 -43.97 5.38
N ILE A 257 -7.57 -43.15 4.45
CA ILE A 257 -8.80 -43.40 3.65
C ILE A 257 -8.43 -43.32 2.15
N PRO A 258 -7.93 -44.41 1.54
CA PRO A 258 -7.33 -44.35 0.21
C PRO A 258 -8.26 -43.83 -0.90
N GLU A 259 -9.55 -44.22 -0.86
CA GLU A 259 -10.53 -43.88 -1.90
C GLU A 259 -10.74 -42.36 -2.05
N ILE A 260 -10.62 -41.59 -0.96
CA ILE A 260 -10.92 -40.15 -0.93
C ILE A 260 -9.97 -39.34 -1.84
N ARG A 261 -8.76 -39.85 -2.10
CA ARG A 261 -7.74 -39.19 -2.92
C ARG A 261 -8.15 -38.93 -4.36
N THR A 262 -9.13 -39.69 -4.84
CA THR A 262 -9.68 -39.49 -6.19
C THR A 262 -10.40 -38.14 -6.32
N VAL A 263 -10.81 -37.54 -5.21
CA VAL A 263 -11.57 -36.27 -5.17
C VAL A 263 -10.81 -35.18 -4.41
N VAL A 264 -10.06 -35.54 -3.36
CA VAL A 264 -9.28 -34.58 -2.56
C VAL A 264 -7.79 -34.77 -2.89
N PRO A 265 -7.14 -33.82 -3.60
CA PRO A 265 -5.74 -33.95 -4.02
C PRO A 265 -4.75 -33.74 -2.85
N VAL A 266 -5.22 -33.25 -1.71
CA VAL A 266 -4.40 -32.98 -0.53
C VAL A 266 -4.41 -34.20 0.40
N ALA A 267 -3.25 -34.56 0.94
CA ALA A 267 -3.10 -35.54 2.00
C ALA A 267 -4.09 -35.31 3.15
N LEU A 268 -4.70 -36.38 3.67
CA LEU A 268 -5.56 -36.25 4.84
C LEU A 268 -4.72 -35.83 6.06
N PRO A 269 -5.30 -35.02 6.97
CA PRO A 269 -4.64 -34.71 8.22
C PRO A 269 -4.48 -35.98 9.06
N VAL A 270 -3.40 -35.98 9.87
CA VAL A 270 -3.06 -37.01 10.86
C VAL A 270 -3.14 -36.35 12.23
N ASP A 271 -3.57 -37.09 13.26
CA ASP A 271 -3.66 -36.58 14.61
C ASP A 271 -2.30 -36.04 15.08
N ARG A 272 -2.35 -34.84 15.66
CA ARG A 272 -1.18 -34.03 15.96
C ARG A 272 -0.48 -34.43 17.26
N ARG A 273 -1.02 -35.39 18.01
CA ARG A 273 -0.34 -35.99 19.19
C ARG A 273 1.01 -36.61 18.88
N ASN A 274 1.29 -36.83 17.59
CA ASN A 274 2.54 -37.43 17.13
C ASN A 274 2.84 -38.83 17.69
N SER A 275 1.81 -39.54 18.12
CA SER A 275 1.92 -40.91 18.59
C SER A 275 2.18 -41.88 17.43
N GLU A 276 2.98 -42.90 17.69
CA GLU A 276 3.14 -44.05 16.79
C GLU A 276 2.02 -45.08 16.98
N LYS A 277 1.18 -44.91 18.01
CA LYS A 277 0.09 -45.84 18.29
C LYS A 277 -1.08 -45.57 17.36
N ALA A 278 -1.54 -46.64 16.70
CA ALA A 278 -2.71 -46.65 15.82
C ALA A 278 -3.97 -46.04 16.45
N GLU A 279 -4.13 -46.25 17.75
CA GLU A 279 -5.29 -45.83 18.54
C GLU A 279 -5.37 -44.31 18.75
N ASP A 280 -4.25 -43.59 18.61
CA ASP A 280 -4.20 -42.14 18.74
C ASP A 280 -4.54 -41.41 17.43
N GLN A 281 -4.77 -42.14 16.34
CA GLN A 281 -5.17 -41.59 15.05
C GLN A 281 -6.69 -41.38 14.96
N TYR A 282 -7.14 -40.53 14.03
CA TYR A 282 -8.55 -40.42 13.69
C TYR A 282 -9.15 -41.79 13.30
N LEU A 283 -10.34 -42.09 13.83
CA LEU A 283 -11.10 -43.28 13.48
C LEU A 283 -12.12 -42.95 12.41
N TYR A 284 -12.17 -43.75 11.35
CA TYR A 284 -13.23 -43.68 10.35
C TYR A 284 -13.86 -45.05 10.13
N ILE A 285 -15.18 -45.10 10.06
CA ILE A 285 -15.95 -46.30 9.75
C ILE A 285 -17.15 -45.90 8.90
N SER A 286 -17.45 -46.69 7.87
CA SER A 286 -18.56 -46.42 6.94
C SER A 286 -19.16 -47.72 6.43
N ASN A 287 -20.43 -47.71 6.05
CA ASN A 287 -21.07 -48.82 5.32
C ASN A 287 -21.39 -48.45 3.86
N GLY A 288 -20.82 -47.33 3.36
CA GLY A 288 -21.09 -46.77 2.04
C GLY A 288 -22.28 -45.82 1.98
N GLY A 289 -23.28 -45.92 2.86
CA GLY A 289 -24.38 -44.96 2.98
C GLY A 289 -24.21 -43.98 4.14
N GLU A 290 -23.66 -44.47 5.25
CA GLU A 290 -23.49 -43.80 6.51
C GLU A 290 -22.01 -43.84 6.92
N TYR A 291 -21.56 -42.88 7.74
CA TYR A 291 -20.19 -42.88 8.28
C TYR A 291 -20.10 -42.28 9.68
N LYS A 292 -19.06 -42.70 10.42
CA LYS A 292 -18.63 -42.10 11.68
C LYS A 292 -17.14 -41.82 11.63
N LEU A 293 -16.77 -40.58 11.95
CA LEU A 293 -15.42 -40.05 11.98
C LEU A 293 -15.16 -39.49 13.38
N LEU A 294 -14.15 -39.99 14.09
CA LEU A 294 -13.86 -39.60 15.46
C LEU A 294 -12.38 -39.27 15.69
N ALA A 295 -12.12 -38.35 16.60
CA ALA A 295 -10.85 -38.17 17.30
C ALA A 295 -11.03 -38.64 18.74
N GLN A 296 -10.19 -39.57 19.20
CA GLN A 296 -10.25 -40.10 20.55
C GLN A 296 -9.54 -39.18 21.55
N ASN A 297 -9.99 -39.19 22.81
CA ASN A 297 -9.35 -38.52 23.95
C ASN A 297 -9.09 -37.02 23.72
N PRO A 298 -10.16 -36.19 23.64
CA PRO A 298 -10.02 -34.73 23.61
C PRO A 298 -9.16 -34.24 24.79
N HIS A 299 -8.37 -33.21 24.57
CA HIS A 299 -7.44 -32.66 25.56
C HIS A 299 -8.19 -31.98 26.71
N ASP A 300 -9.23 -31.22 26.37
CA ASP A 300 -10.17 -30.58 27.28
C ASP A 300 -11.60 -30.81 26.78
N CYS A 301 -12.23 -31.90 27.24
CA CYS A 301 -13.61 -32.18 26.89
C CYS A 301 -14.58 -31.08 27.37
N GLY A 302 -14.29 -30.42 28.50
CA GLY A 302 -15.15 -29.36 29.02
C GLY A 302 -15.22 -28.17 28.06
N ALA A 303 -14.08 -27.81 27.46
CA ALA A 303 -14.03 -26.82 26.39
C ALA A 303 -14.85 -27.25 25.16
N VAL A 304 -14.73 -28.51 24.73
CA VAL A 304 -15.51 -29.02 23.58
C VAL A 304 -17.00 -29.01 23.89
N GLN A 305 -17.44 -29.52 25.05
CA GLN A 305 -18.84 -29.50 25.46
C GLN A 305 -19.42 -28.08 25.52
N LYS A 306 -18.63 -27.11 25.97
CA LYS A 306 -19.06 -25.71 26.07
C LYS A 306 -19.22 -25.06 24.70
N TRP A 307 -18.24 -25.24 23.83
CA TRP A 307 -18.14 -24.48 22.59
C TRP A 307 -18.70 -25.22 21.37
N MET A 308 -18.49 -26.53 21.31
CA MET A 308 -18.86 -27.40 20.19
C MET A 308 -19.51 -28.71 20.70
N PRO A 309 -20.61 -28.64 21.49
CA PRO A 309 -21.26 -29.83 22.05
C PRO A 309 -21.71 -30.82 20.98
N GLU A 310 -22.01 -30.34 19.76
CA GLU A 310 -22.39 -31.17 18.62
C GLU A 310 -21.29 -32.14 18.15
N LEU A 311 -20.03 -31.91 18.53
CA LEU A 311 -18.93 -32.82 18.20
C LEU A 311 -18.80 -33.97 19.19
N VAL A 312 -19.40 -33.90 20.38
CA VAL A 312 -19.22 -34.92 21.41
C VAL A 312 -19.94 -36.20 21.00
N ASP A 313 -19.21 -37.32 20.91
CA ASP A 313 -19.79 -38.59 20.49
C ASP A 313 -20.90 -39.00 21.48
N PRO A 314 -22.15 -39.20 21.04
CA PRO A 314 -23.25 -39.48 21.96
C PRO A 314 -23.12 -40.83 22.67
N VAL A 315 -22.34 -41.77 22.11
CA VAL A 315 -22.11 -43.10 22.69
C VAL A 315 -20.94 -43.08 23.68
N ARG A 316 -19.82 -42.46 23.29
CA ARG A 316 -18.58 -42.43 24.09
C ARG A 316 -18.44 -41.20 24.98
N GLY A 317 -19.30 -40.20 24.83
CA GLY A 317 -19.25 -38.94 25.56
C GLY A 317 -17.90 -38.25 25.40
N CYS A 318 -17.25 -37.92 26.51
CA CYS A 318 -15.97 -37.23 26.53
C CYS A 318 -14.77 -38.06 26.06
N GLU A 319 -14.94 -39.33 25.72
CA GLU A 319 -13.84 -40.16 25.21
C GLU A 319 -13.60 -39.96 23.71
N ALA A 320 -14.56 -39.36 22.99
CA ALA A 320 -14.40 -39.10 21.56
C ALA A 320 -15.18 -37.87 21.08
N ILE A 321 -14.61 -37.18 20.09
CA ILE A 321 -15.27 -36.06 19.40
C ILE A 321 -15.24 -36.30 17.89
N GLY A 322 -16.20 -35.82 17.12
CA GLY A 322 -16.24 -36.11 15.70
C GLY A 322 -17.50 -35.70 14.95
N TYR A 323 -17.65 -36.30 13.78
CA TYR A 323 -18.81 -36.15 12.90
C TYR A 323 -19.34 -37.53 12.53
N TRP A 324 -20.66 -37.66 12.46
CA TRP A 324 -21.33 -38.87 12.02
C TRP A 324 -22.61 -38.52 11.29
N THR A 325 -23.04 -39.42 10.42
CA THR A 325 -24.40 -39.39 9.86
C THR A 325 -25.38 -40.03 10.83
N GLU A 326 -26.68 -39.77 10.67
CA GLU A 326 -27.71 -40.17 11.64
C GLU A 326 -27.73 -41.69 11.86
N GLY A 327 -27.63 -42.49 10.81
CA GLY A 327 -27.61 -43.96 10.88
C GLY A 327 -26.28 -44.55 11.39
N ALA A 328 -25.22 -43.74 11.48
CA ALA A 328 -23.92 -44.17 11.99
C ALA A 328 -23.69 -43.82 13.47
N ARG A 329 -24.68 -43.25 14.16
CA ARG A 329 -24.55 -42.83 15.56
C ARG A 329 -23.97 -43.91 16.48
N ASP A 330 -24.36 -45.17 16.28
CA ASP A 330 -24.00 -46.30 17.14
C ASP A 330 -22.82 -47.13 16.62
N PHE A 331 -22.09 -46.65 15.60
CA PHE A 331 -20.88 -47.31 15.09
C PHE A 331 -19.69 -47.31 16.08
#